data_AF-A0A552EWC1-F1
#
_entry.id   AF-A0A552EWC1-F1
#
_cell.length_a   1.000
_cell.length_b   1.000
_cell.length_c   1.000
_cell.angle_alpha   90.00
_cell.angle_beta   90.00
_cell.angle_gamma   90.00
#
_symmetry.space_group_name_H-M   'P 1'
#
loop_
_entity.id
_entity.type
_entity.pdbx_description
1 polymer ?
#
loop_
_entity_poly.entity_id
_entity_poly.type
_entity_poly.pdbx_seq_one_letter_code
_entity_poly.pdbx_strand_id
1 'polypeptide(L)'
;MAFRKPITTLGGLIMWENIKQNEYFIMQKHKIGLPVWPYKYRITLRQNRMEIANSNDLEEIEMDWSYLKNNVVPQLSGKIDLSDLSGLIFKLIDKLL
;
A
#
# COMPACT_ATOMS: atom_id res chain seq x y z
N MET A 1 -19.55 7.51 -6.49
CA MET A 1 -18.46 7.04 -7.37
C MET A 1 -17.26 6.66 -6.50
N ALA A 2 -16.87 5.38 -6.48
CA ALA A 2 -15.65 4.98 -5.77
C ALA A 2 -14.45 5.45 -6.59
N PHE A 3 -13.66 6.38 -6.04
CA PHE A 3 -12.40 6.82 -6.63
C PHE A 3 -11.43 5.64 -6.61
N ARG A 4 -11.39 4.86 -7.70
CA ARG A 4 -10.33 3.87 -7.88
C ARG A 4 -9.07 4.65 -8.19
N LYS A 5 -8.08 4.61 -7.28
CA LYS A 5 -6.76 5.18 -7.54
C LYS A 5 -6.30 4.67 -8.92
N PRO A 6 -5.85 5.55 -9.83
CA PRO A 6 -5.47 5.14 -11.17
C PRO A 6 -4.42 4.03 -11.11
N ILE A 7 -4.71 2.91 -11.77
CA ILE A 7 -3.72 1.84 -11.96
C ILE A 7 -2.62 2.45 -12.82
N THR A 8 -1.38 2.39 -12.33
CA THR A 8 -0.24 3.03 -13.00
C THR A 8 -0.10 2.43 -14.40
N THR A 9 -0.25 3.25 -15.44
CA THR A 9 -0.01 2.83 -16.82
C THR A 9 1.45 2.41 -16.99
N LEU A 10 1.77 1.60 -18.00
CA LEU A 10 3.14 1.16 -18.28
C LEU A 10 4.10 2.37 -18.42
N GLY A 11 3.63 3.47 -19.03
CA GLY A 11 4.37 4.73 -19.11
C GLY A 11 4.60 5.39 -17.74
N GLY A 12 3.62 5.29 -16.83
CA GLY A 12 3.77 5.76 -15.45
C GLY A 12 4.85 5.00 -14.69
N LEU A 13 5.04 3.69 -14.92
CA LEU A 13 6.09 2.89 -14.26
C LEU A 13 7.51 3.28 -14.69
N ILE A 14 7.71 3.71 -15.94
CA ILE A 14 9.03 4.12 -16.46
C ILE A 14 9.55 5.38 -15.75
N MET A 15 8.65 6.18 -15.18
CA MET A 15 8.97 7.41 -14.46
C MET A 15 9.44 7.16 -13.02
N TRP A 16 9.42 5.91 -12.56
CA TRP A 16 9.87 5.51 -11.23
C TRP A 16 11.12 4.63 -11.31
N GLU A 17 12.08 4.91 -10.44
CA GLU A 17 13.28 4.13 -10.24
C GLU A 17 13.17 3.39 -8.90
N ASN A 18 13.40 2.07 -8.90
CA ASN A 18 13.42 1.29 -7.66
C ASN A 18 14.72 1.58 -6.93
N ILE A 19 14.63 2.14 -5.73
CA ILE A 19 15.80 2.44 -4.89
C ILE A 19 15.96 1.44 -3.74
N LYS A 20 14.87 0.75 -3.34
CA LYS A 20 14.87 -0.27 -2.29
C LYS A 20 13.75 -1.27 -2.52
N GLN A 21 13.95 -2.52 -2.15
CA GLN A 21 12.90 -3.55 -2.23
C GLN A 21 13.11 -4.66 -1.21
N ASN A 22 12.01 -5.29 -0.81
CA ASN A 22 12.00 -6.55 -0.09
C ASN A 22 10.90 -7.48 -0.65
N GLU A 23 10.52 -8.50 0.11
CA GLU A 23 9.46 -9.45 -0.28
C GLU A 23 8.10 -8.76 -0.48
N TYR A 24 7.81 -7.71 0.29
CA TYR A 24 6.48 -7.13 0.44
C TYR A 24 6.32 -5.74 -0.18
N PHE A 25 7.39 -4.96 -0.17
CA PHE A 25 7.39 -3.53 -0.44
C PHE A 25 8.49 -3.17 -1.44
N ILE A 26 8.22 -2.11 -2.21
CA ILE A 26 9.18 -1.51 -3.13
C ILE A 26 9.15 0.00 -2.91
N MET A 27 10.30 0.56 -2.54
CA MET A 27 10.53 1.99 -2.47
C MET A 27 11.03 2.48 -3.82
N GLN A 28 10.40 3.55 -4.30
CA GLN A 28 10.67 4.12 -5.61
C GLN A 28 10.90 5.62 -5.52
N LYS A 29 11.78 6.12 -6.38
CA LYS A 29 12.05 7.54 -6.60
C LYS A 29 11.48 7.96 -7.94
N HIS A 30 10.74 9.06 -7.98
CA HIS A 30 10.27 9.65 -9.22
C HIS A 30 11.43 10.34 -9.93
N LYS A 31 11.57 10.11 -11.25
CA LYS A 31 12.66 10.67 -12.05
C LYS A 31 12.58 12.19 -12.20
N ILE A 32 11.38 12.77 -12.19
CA ILE A 32 11.16 14.22 -12.34
C ILE A 32 10.89 14.90 -11.00
N GLY A 33 10.12 14.26 -10.12
CA GLY A 33 9.60 14.89 -8.89
C GLY A 33 8.76 16.17 -9.15
N LEU A 34 8.77 17.07 -8.17
CA LEU A 34 8.10 18.38 -8.23
C LEU A 34 8.69 19.29 -9.33
N PRO A 35 7.88 20.14 -9.98
CA PRO A 35 6.44 20.37 -9.76
C PRO A 35 5.52 19.45 -10.59
N VAL A 36 6.08 18.67 -11.51
CA VAL A 36 5.32 17.83 -12.46
C VAL A 36 4.62 16.69 -11.75
N TRP A 37 5.19 16.21 -10.64
CA TRP A 37 4.63 15.16 -9.82
C TRP A 37 4.61 15.55 -8.33
N PRO A 38 3.53 15.27 -7.57
CA PRO A 38 3.33 15.82 -6.23
C PRO A 38 4.33 15.35 -5.17
N TYR A 39 4.96 14.18 -5.36
CA TYR A 39 5.92 13.61 -4.43
C TYR A 39 7.11 12.97 -5.13
N LYS A 40 8.29 13.04 -4.49
CA LYS A 40 9.55 12.52 -5.05
C LYS A 40 9.76 11.04 -4.76
N TYR A 41 9.22 10.52 -3.67
CA TYR A 41 9.40 9.14 -3.21
C TYR A 41 8.06 8.48 -2.90
N ARG A 42 7.99 7.16 -3.08
CA ARG A 42 6.84 6.36 -2.66
C ARG A 42 7.24 4.95 -2.24
N ILE A 43 6.42 4.33 -1.42
CA ILE A 43 6.48 2.90 -1.09
C ILE A 43 5.22 2.24 -1.61
N THR A 44 5.39 1.15 -2.36
CA THR A 44 4.29 0.38 -2.94
C THR A 44 4.32 -1.06 -2.45
N LEU A 45 3.16 -1.70 -2.39
CA LEU A 45 3.04 -3.15 -2.21
C LEU A 45 3.50 -3.87 -3.47
N ARG A 46 4.30 -4.94 -3.31
CA ARG A 46 4.80 -5.72 -4.44
C ARG A 46 3.70 -6.45 -5.19
N GLN A 47 2.70 -6.95 -4.47
CA GLN A 47 1.63 -7.79 -5.04
C GLN A 47 0.71 -7.02 -6.00
N ASN A 48 0.25 -5.83 -5.61
CA ASN A 48 -0.78 -5.09 -6.35
C ASN A 48 -0.35 -3.67 -6.75
N ARG A 49 0.91 -3.29 -6.46
CA ARG A 49 1.48 -1.96 -6.76
C ARG A 49 0.72 -0.81 -6.10
N MET A 50 -0.08 -1.09 -5.07
CA MET A 50 -0.78 -0.06 -4.32
C MET A 50 0.24 0.78 -3.54
N GLU A 51 0.14 2.10 -3.67
CA GLU A 51 0.92 3.03 -2.88
C GLU A 51 0.39 3.11 -1.44
N ILE A 52 1.30 2.95 -0.48
CA ILE A 52 1.00 2.92 0.96
C ILE A 52 1.71 4.04 1.74
N ALA A 53 2.76 4.65 1.17
CA ALA A 53 3.42 5.82 1.71
C ALA A 53 4.04 6.64 0.58
N ASN A 54 4.16 7.96 0.78
CA ASN A 54 4.84 8.88 -0.13
C ASN A 54 5.43 10.06 0.64
N SER A 55 6.51 10.64 0.11
CA SER A 55 7.13 11.84 0.66
C SER A 55 7.97 12.57 -0.40
N ASN A 56 8.25 13.85 -0.17
CA ASN A 56 9.25 14.61 -0.91
C ASN A 56 10.65 14.55 -0.28
N ASP A 57 10.74 14.13 0.98
CA ASP A 57 11.95 14.02 1.78
C ASP A 57 12.44 12.56 1.82
N LEU A 58 13.76 12.36 1.76
CA LEU A 58 14.34 11.02 1.76
C LEU A 58 14.41 10.42 3.16
N GLU A 59 14.64 11.23 4.19
CA GLU A 59 14.72 10.77 5.58
C GLU A 59 13.34 10.33 6.07
N GLU A 60 12.30 11.08 5.71
CA GLU A 60 10.92 10.73 6.04
C GLU A 60 10.51 9.38 5.42
N ILE A 61 10.75 9.18 4.12
CA ILE A 61 10.39 7.92 3.46
C ILE A 61 11.23 6.73 3.95
N GLU A 62 12.46 6.96 4.41
CA GLU A 62 13.31 5.94 5.02
C GLU A 62 12.84 5.56 6.44
N MET A 63 12.31 6.53 7.19
CA MET A 63 11.64 6.27 8.47
C MET A 63 10.39 5.41 8.25
N ASP A 64 9.56 5.75 7.25
CA ASP A 64 8.39 4.95 6.87
C ASP A 64 8.78 3.53 6.45
N TRP A 65 9.84 3.39 5.65
CA TRP A 65 10.35 2.08 5.26
C TRP A 65 10.78 1.24 6.45
N SER A 66 11.50 1.85 7.39
CA SER A 66 11.96 1.19 8.60
C SER A 66 10.79 0.77 9.49
N TYR A 67 9.78 1.64 9.60
CA TYR A 67 8.54 1.34 10.31
C TYR A 67 7.81 0.16 9.67
N LEU A 68 7.58 0.19 8.35
CA LEU A 68 6.86 -0.86 7.62
C LEU A 68 7.58 -2.21 7.71
N LYS A 69 8.92 -2.22 7.57
CA LYS A 69 9.72 -3.44 7.67
C LYS A 69 9.58 -4.13 9.03
N ASN A 70 9.48 -3.36 10.11
CA ASN A 70 9.49 -3.90 11.47
C ASN A 70 8.09 -4.16 12.03
N ASN A 71 7.07 -3.46 11.55
CA ASN A 71 5.72 -3.46 12.14
C ASN A 71 4.64 -3.99 11.21
N VAL A 72 4.90 -4.12 9.91
CA VAL A 72 3.87 -4.46 8.92
C VAL A 72 4.25 -5.70 8.14
N VAL A 73 3.57 -6.80 8.41
CA VAL A 73 3.45 -7.93 7.49
C VAL A 73 2.19 -7.68 6.66
N PRO A 74 2.26 -7.52 5.33
CA PRO A 74 1.05 -7.38 4.53
C PRO A 74 0.16 -8.60 4.74
N GLN A 75 -1.10 -8.38 5.12
CA GLN A 75 -2.10 -9.44 5.22
C GLN A 75 -2.54 -9.83 3.81
N LEU A 76 -1.69 -10.59 3.10
CA LEU A 76 -1.90 -11.03 1.72
C LEU A 76 -3.16 -11.90 1.56
N SER A 77 -3.63 -12.53 2.64
CA SER A 77 -4.82 -13.38 2.71
C SER A 77 -6.07 -12.71 3.28
N GLY A 78 -5.95 -11.48 3.80
CA GLY A 78 -7.05 -10.75 4.44
C GLY A 78 -8.04 -10.15 3.44
N LYS A 79 -8.59 -10.97 2.53
CA LYS A 79 -9.95 -10.69 2.09
C LYS A 79 -10.80 -10.88 3.34
N ILE A 80 -11.57 -9.86 3.74
CA ILE A 80 -12.63 -10.06 4.71
C ILE A 80 -13.50 -11.17 4.13
N ASP A 81 -13.37 -12.37 4.66
CA ASP A 81 -14.18 -13.49 4.25
C ASP A 81 -15.55 -13.22 4.89
N LEU A 82 -16.50 -12.76 4.07
CA LEU A 82 -17.85 -12.42 4.51
C LEU A 82 -18.57 -13.62 5.17
N SER A 83 -18.02 -14.82 5.00
CA SER A 83 -18.37 -16.05 5.70
C SER A 83 -18.19 -15.96 7.23
N ASP A 84 -17.13 -15.31 7.73
CA ASP A 84 -16.90 -15.15 9.16
C ASP A 84 -17.87 -14.13 9.80
N LEU A 85 -18.37 -13.18 9.01
CA LEU A 85 -19.35 -12.20 9.45
C LEU A 85 -20.72 -12.84 9.70
N SER A 86 -21.11 -13.85 8.90
CA SER A 86 -22.37 -14.57 9.11
C SER A 86 -22.32 -15.37 10.42
N GLY A 87 -21.20 -16.03 10.71
CA GLY A 87 -21.01 -16.79 11.96
C GLY A 87 -21.11 -15.93 13.22
N LEU A 88 -20.63 -14.68 13.16
CA LEU A 88 -20.75 -13.71 14.26
C LEU A 88 -22.20 -13.23 14.46
N ILE A 89 -22.93 -12.96 13.38
CA ILE A 89 -24.34 -12.54 13.45
C ILE A 89 -25.21 -13.65 14.04
N PHE A 90 -25.03 -14.91 13.61
CA PHE A 90 -25.77 -16.04 14.16
C PHE A 90 -25.51 -16.25 15.66
N LYS A 91 -24.26 -16.16 16.11
CA LYS A 91 -23.91 -16.27 17.54
C LYS A 91 -24.48 -15.13 18.39
N LEU A 92 -24.63 -13.93 17.82
CA LEU A 92 -25.24 -12.79 18.51
C LEU A 92 -26.76 -12.96 18.65
N ILE A 93 -27.43 -13.52 17.63
CA ILE A 93 -28.86 -13.83 17.67
C ILE A 93 -29.15 -14.94 18.68
N ASP A 94 -28.37 -16.03 18.69
CA ASP A 94 -28.54 -17.14 19.65
C ASP A 94 -28.32 -16.74 21.11
N LYS A 95 -27.63 -15.63 21.37
CA LYS A 95 -27.38 -15.13 22.72
C LYS A 95 -28.47 -14.16 23.22
N LEU A 96 -29.36 -13.72 22.34
CA LEU A 96 -30.45 -12.78 22.60
C LEU A 96 -31.84 -13.46 22.66
N LEU A 97 -31.94 -14.71 22.19
CA LEU A 97 -33.09 -15.61 22.37
C LEU A 97 -32.87 -16.51 23.60
#